data_AF-A0A3D5U7E5-F1
#
_entry.id   AF-A0A3D5U7E5-F1
#
_cell.length_a   1.000
_cell.length_b   1.000
_cell.length_c   1.000
_cell.angle_alpha   90.00
_cell.angle_beta   90.00
_cell.angle_gamma   90.00
#
_symmetry.space_group_name_H-M   'P 1'
#
loop_
_entity.id
_entity.type
_entity.pdbx_description
1 polymer ?
#
loop_
_entity_poly.entity_id
_entity_poly.type
_entity_poly.pdbx_seq_one_letter_code
_entity_poly.pdbx_strand_id
1 'polypeptide(L)'
;MINIEHLLALIEKPSRYIDHEINACRKSFAAHPVRMLFAFPDLYELGVSHLGLKILYSIVNKLPYAMADRLYLPQRDLLELLKEENLPLFGLESREAAHVFDLYGITLQSELTFSNVLELIDKAHIPLFNRDRLPEHPIVMAGGPCATNPLPLAPFIDVFFFGEAEEGIVEIAEIMRDYPDRTERLQHLAALESCWVPQYNGGSPWDIQIPT
;
A
#
# COMPACT_ATOMS: atom_id res chain seq x y z
N MET A 1 3.05 1.06 17.33
CA MET A 1 2.97 2.53 17.16
C MET A 1 4.35 3.18 17.05
N ILE A 2 4.62 3.83 15.93
CA ILE A 2 5.82 4.62 15.60
C ILE A 2 5.67 6.04 16.15
N ASN A 3 6.71 6.56 16.81
CA ASN A 3 6.74 7.94 17.30
C ASN A 3 7.78 8.74 16.49
N ILE A 4 7.36 9.89 15.95
CA ILE A 4 8.22 10.80 15.18
C ILE A 4 8.19 12.24 15.72
N GLU A 5 7.61 12.48 16.89
CA GLU A 5 7.38 13.85 17.40
C GLU A 5 8.69 14.64 17.54
N HIS A 6 9.77 13.96 17.96
CA HIS A 6 11.10 14.53 18.08
C HIS A 6 11.73 14.88 16.72
N LEU A 7 11.29 14.23 15.64
CA LEU A 7 11.77 14.49 14.27
C LEU A 7 11.06 15.67 13.61
N LEU A 8 9.83 16.02 14.04
CA LEU A 8 9.03 17.05 13.39
C LEU A 8 9.69 18.45 13.43
N ALA A 9 10.53 18.72 14.43
CA ALA A 9 11.26 19.99 14.53
C ALA A 9 12.44 20.10 13.54
N LEU A 10 12.82 18.99 12.90
CA LEU A 10 14.02 18.89 12.05
C LEU A 10 13.68 18.92 10.54
N ILE A 11 12.40 18.98 10.18
CA ILE A 11 11.92 18.86 8.79
C ILE A 11 11.19 20.12 8.33
N GLU A 12 11.09 20.32 7.02
CA GLU A 12 10.57 21.57 6.44
C GLU A 12 9.05 21.74 6.64
N LYS A 13 8.30 20.64 6.55
CA LYS A 13 6.82 20.65 6.55
C LYS A 13 6.23 19.59 7.50
N PRO A 14 6.32 19.80 8.83
CA PRO A 14 5.84 18.82 9.81
C PRO A 14 4.33 18.60 9.76
N SER A 15 3.54 19.58 9.29
CA SER A 15 2.08 19.48 9.19
C SER A 15 1.59 18.33 8.29
N ARG A 16 2.43 17.80 7.41
CA ARG A 16 2.12 16.61 6.58
C ARG A 16 1.98 15.32 7.39
N TYR A 17 2.51 15.30 8.61
CA TYR A 17 2.75 14.05 9.36
C TYR A 17 2.10 14.03 10.73
N ILE A 18 1.13 14.91 11.02
CA ILE A 18 0.53 15.08 12.37
C ILE A 18 -0.90 14.52 12.51
N ASP A 19 -1.49 13.96 11.46
CA ASP A 19 -2.86 13.39 11.47
C ASP A 19 -3.97 14.32 12.03
N HIS A 20 -4.11 15.50 11.42
CA HIS A 20 -5.22 16.42 11.73
C HIS A 20 -6.16 16.63 10.53
N GLU A 21 -6.32 15.58 9.72
CA GLU A 21 -7.18 15.64 8.54
C GLU A 21 -8.66 15.61 8.89
N ILE A 22 -9.44 16.38 8.12
CA ILE A 22 -10.90 16.33 8.14
C ILE A 22 -11.33 14.99 7.54
N ASN A 23 -12.29 14.32 8.20
CA ASN A 23 -12.80 12.98 7.86
C ASN A 23 -11.84 11.81 8.12
N ALA A 24 -10.75 12.01 8.87
CA ALA A 24 -9.98 10.90 9.43
C ALA A 24 -10.84 10.09 10.41
N CYS A 25 -11.02 8.81 10.11
CA CYS A 25 -11.84 7.86 10.85
C CYS A 25 -11.18 7.38 12.16
N ARG A 26 -9.84 7.26 12.19
CA ARG A 26 -9.06 6.83 13.36
C ARG A 26 -9.58 5.53 14.00
N LYS A 27 -9.86 4.52 13.16
CA LYS A 27 -10.29 3.20 13.64
C LYS A 27 -9.14 2.50 14.35
N SER A 28 -9.45 1.79 15.44
CA SER A 28 -8.45 1.06 16.24
C SER A 28 -7.81 -0.07 15.42
N PHE A 29 -6.49 -0.02 15.21
CA PHE A 29 -5.75 -1.05 14.49
C PHE A 29 -5.90 -2.44 15.14
N ALA A 30 -5.79 -2.51 16.47
CA ALA A 30 -5.87 -3.77 17.22
C ALA A 30 -7.27 -4.41 17.21
N ALA A 31 -8.34 -3.60 17.09
CA ALA A 31 -9.72 -4.08 17.15
C ALA A 31 -10.26 -4.63 15.82
N HIS A 32 -9.55 -4.43 14.71
CA HIS A 32 -10.01 -4.85 13.39
C HIS A 32 -9.13 -5.96 12.82
N PRO A 33 -9.72 -7.09 12.37
CA PRO A 33 -8.98 -8.20 11.78
C PRO A 33 -8.48 -7.94 10.36
N VAL A 34 -9.06 -6.97 9.64
CA VAL A 34 -8.59 -6.57 8.30
C VAL A 34 -8.01 -5.17 8.36
N ARG A 35 -6.71 -5.04 8.07
CA ARG A 35 -5.98 -3.76 8.09
C ARG A 35 -5.41 -3.47 6.71
N MET A 36 -5.94 -2.42 6.09
CA MET A 36 -5.54 -2.01 4.75
C MET A 36 -4.82 -0.66 4.82
N LEU A 37 -3.67 -0.56 4.17
CA LEU A 37 -2.91 0.68 4.07
C LEU A 37 -2.91 1.16 2.63
N PHE A 38 -3.51 2.31 2.37
CA PHE A 38 -3.55 2.91 1.05
C PHE A 38 -2.46 3.95 0.87
N ALA A 39 -1.45 3.62 0.08
CA ALA A 39 -0.28 4.44 -0.19
C ALA A 39 -0.39 5.22 -1.51
N PHE A 40 0.05 6.47 -1.46
CA PHE A 40 0.25 7.32 -2.62
C PHE A 40 1.75 7.50 -2.86
N PRO A 41 2.28 7.21 -4.07
CA PRO A 41 3.72 7.25 -4.38
C PRO A 41 4.24 8.66 -4.62
N ASP A 42 3.78 9.64 -3.85
CA ASP A 42 4.22 11.02 -3.90
C ASP A 42 3.87 11.75 -2.59
N LEU A 43 4.27 13.01 -2.52
CA LEU A 43 4.05 13.90 -1.38
C LEU A 43 2.58 14.01 -0.98
N TYR A 44 2.39 14.28 0.32
CA TYR A 44 1.09 14.46 0.96
C TYR A 44 0.16 15.42 0.20
N GLU A 45 0.65 16.59 -0.23
CA GLU A 45 -0.22 17.60 -0.89
C GLU A 45 -0.82 17.11 -2.21
N LEU A 46 -0.12 16.21 -2.91
CA LEU A 46 -0.60 15.58 -4.14
C LEU A 46 -1.57 14.45 -3.80
N GLY A 47 -1.18 13.57 -2.86
CA GLY A 47 -1.98 12.40 -2.51
C GLY A 47 -3.27 12.73 -1.77
N VAL A 48 -3.29 13.75 -0.90
CA VAL A 48 -4.50 14.18 -0.18
C VAL A 48 -5.55 14.74 -1.14
N SER A 49 -5.17 15.10 -2.36
CA SER A 49 -6.10 15.56 -3.39
C SER A 49 -6.68 14.41 -4.22
N HIS A 50 -6.18 13.17 -4.04
CA HIS A 50 -6.59 12.02 -4.83
C HIS A 50 -7.96 11.48 -4.39
N LEU A 51 -8.98 11.67 -5.23
CA LEU A 51 -10.36 11.29 -4.93
C LEU A 51 -10.53 9.78 -4.75
N GLY A 52 -9.96 8.96 -5.64
CA GLY A 52 -10.09 7.51 -5.56
C GLY A 52 -9.56 6.94 -4.24
N LEU A 53 -8.46 7.49 -3.72
CA LEU A 53 -7.89 7.08 -2.42
C LEU A 53 -8.88 7.37 -1.28
N LYS A 54 -9.54 8.53 -1.31
CA LYS A 54 -10.56 8.91 -0.31
C LYS A 54 -11.78 8.01 -0.37
N ILE A 55 -12.20 7.62 -1.57
CA ILE A 55 -13.37 6.76 -1.74
C ILE A 55 -13.07 5.36 -1.20
N LEU A 56 -11.94 4.75 -1.58
CA LEU A 56 -11.50 3.46 -1.04
C LEU A 56 -11.37 3.49 0.48
N TYR A 57 -10.71 4.52 1.01
CA TYR A 57 -10.60 4.74 2.45
C TYR A 57 -11.98 4.81 3.14
N SER A 58 -12.94 5.54 2.55
CA SER A 58 -14.29 5.67 3.10
C SER A 58 -15.08 4.37 3.04
N ILE A 59 -14.99 3.61 1.95
CA ILE A 59 -15.67 2.32 1.79
C ILE A 59 -15.16 1.33 2.84
N VAL A 60 -13.84 1.13 2.93
CA VAL A 60 -13.25 0.18 3.87
C VAL A 60 -13.55 0.55 5.32
N ASN A 61 -13.46 1.84 5.68
CA ASN A 61 -13.72 2.25 7.05
C ASN A 61 -15.21 2.13 7.47
N LYS A 62 -16.15 2.02 6.53
CA LYS A 62 -17.56 1.68 6.80
C LYS A 62 -17.78 0.19 7.13
N LEU A 63 -16.84 -0.69 6.77
CA LEU A 63 -16.94 -2.11 7.09
C LEU A 63 -16.66 -2.32 8.58
N PRO A 64 -17.50 -3.06 9.33
CA PRO A 64 -17.35 -3.20 10.78
C PRO A 64 -16.11 -4.01 11.19
N TYR A 65 -15.58 -4.85 10.31
CA TYR A 65 -14.43 -5.73 10.57
C TYR A 65 -13.11 -5.23 9.95
N ALA A 66 -13.13 -4.12 9.21
CA ALA A 66 -11.95 -3.61 8.52
C ALA A 66 -11.58 -2.21 9.00
N MET A 67 -10.31 -1.87 8.84
CA MET A 67 -9.82 -0.51 8.97
C MET A 67 -8.91 -0.17 7.79
N ALA A 68 -9.04 1.06 7.31
CA ALA A 68 -8.13 1.60 6.32
C ALA A 68 -7.36 2.78 6.92
N ASP A 69 -6.07 2.81 6.66
CA ASP A 69 -5.18 3.94 6.91
C ASP A 69 -4.58 4.41 5.59
N ARG A 70 -3.89 5.55 5.62
CA ARG A 70 -3.29 6.19 4.46
C ARG A 70 -1.81 6.39 4.68
N LEU A 71 -1.08 6.36 3.58
CA LEU A 71 0.35 6.64 3.56
C LEU A 71 0.68 7.50 2.35
N TYR A 72 1.56 8.47 2.55
CA TYR A 72 2.09 9.31 1.48
C TYR A 72 3.60 9.20 1.56
N LEU A 73 4.29 9.12 0.41
CA LEU A 73 5.75 9.06 0.41
C LEU A 73 6.28 10.34 1.08
N PRO A 74 7.03 10.24 2.19
CA PRO A 74 7.55 11.43 2.84
C PRO A 74 8.57 12.16 1.97
N GLN A 75 8.79 13.44 2.27
CA GLN A 75 9.86 14.18 1.63
C GLN A 75 11.21 13.63 2.11
N ARG A 76 12.27 13.88 1.34
CA ARG A 76 13.62 13.34 1.58
C ARG A 76 14.16 13.63 2.98
N ASP A 77 13.87 14.81 3.53
CA ASP A 77 14.27 15.21 4.88
C ASP A 77 13.72 14.24 5.95
N LEU A 78 12.43 13.90 5.90
CA LEU A 78 11.88 12.90 6.82
C LEU A 78 12.37 11.48 6.49
N LEU A 79 12.47 11.11 5.21
CA LEU A 79 12.97 9.78 4.81
C LEU A 79 14.39 9.50 5.33
N GLU A 80 15.27 10.50 5.31
CA GLU A 80 16.63 10.40 5.82
C GLU A 80 16.63 10.18 7.34
N LEU A 81 15.83 10.94 8.09
CA LEU A 81 15.70 10.78 9.55
C LEU A 81 15.10 9.42 9.94
N LEU A 82 14.06 8.95 9.24
CA LEU A 82 13.50 7.62 9.48
C LEU A 82 14.54 6.52 9.23
N LYS A 83 15.36 6.67 8.20
CA LYS A 83 16.46 5.75 7.91
C LYS A 83 17.52 5.76 9.02
N GLU A 84 17.90 6.94 9.51
CA GLU A 84 18.87 7.07 10.62
C GLU A 84 18.40 6.38 11.90
N GLU A 85 17.10 6.43 12.19
CA GLU A 85 16.49 5.77 13.35
C GLU A 85 16.01 4.34 13.08
N ASN A 86 16.22 3.82 11.86
CA ASN A 86 15.73 2.51 11.41
C ASN A 86 14.20 2.33 11.63
N LEU A 87 13.44 3.40 11.40
CA LEU A 87 11.99 3.41 11.47
C LEU A 87 11.38 3.11 10.10
N PRO A 88 10.42 2.18 10.01
CA PRO A 88 9.70 1.92 8.77
C PRO A 88 8.74 3.07 8.46
N LEU A 89 8.31 3.15 7.20
CA LEU A 89 7.10 3.88 6.83
C LEU A 89 5.89 3.35 7.62
N PHE A 90 4.94 4.22 7.92
CA PHE A 90 3.83 3.95 8.82
C PHE A 90 2.53 4.61 8.34
N GLY A 91 1.39 4.06 8.79
CA GLY A 91 0.08 4.66 8.52
C GLY A 91 -0.09 5.99 9.26
N LEU A 92 -0.63 6.99 8.56
CA LEU A 92 -0.72 8.36 9.05
C LEU A 92 -1.54 8.46 10.36
N GLU A 93 -2.66 7.76 10.44
CA GLU A 93 -3.58 7.79 11.58
C GLU A 93 -3.19 6.81 12.69
N SER A 94 -2.96 5.55 12.33
CA SER A 94 -2.67 4.47 13.28
C SER A 94 -1.27 4.54 13.86
N ARG A 95 -0.33 5.16 13.11
CA ARG A 95 1.11 5.11 13.37
C ARG A 95 1.64 3.68 13.45
N GLU A 96 0.96 2.70 12.88
CA GLU A 96 1.49 1.34 12.80
C GLU A 96 2.39 1.18 11.57
N ALA A 97 3.41 0.33 11.70
CA ALA A 97 4.38 0.10 10.64
C ALA A 97 3.69 -0.49 9.40
N ALA A 98 4.08 -0.04 8.20
CA ALA A 98 3.45 -0.47 6.96
C ALA A 98 3.54 -1.98 6.73
N HIS A 99 4.62 -2.64 7.17
CA HIS A 99 4.79 -4.09 7.04
C HIS A 99 3.93 -4.94 7.99
N VAL A 100 3.15 -4.35 8.92
CA VAL A 100 2.23 -5.11 9.79
C VAL A 100 0.76 -5.07 9.35
N PHE A 101 0.47 -4.43 8.22
CA PHE A 101 -0.87 -4.44 7.61
C PHE A 101 -1.12 -5.76 6.85
N ASP A 102 -2.38 -6.07 6.56
CA ASP A 102 -2.74 -7.23 5.72
C ASP A 102 -2.55 -6.93 4.23
N LEU A 103 -2.86 -5.69 3.83
CA LEU A 103 -2.79 -5.22 2.46
C LEU A 103 -2.12 -3.84 2.39
N TYR A 104 -1.14 -3.71 1.51
CA TYR A 104 -0.48 -2.46 1.16
C TYR A 104 -0.85 -2.07 -0.27
N GLY A 105 -1.86 -1.23 -0.40
CA GLY A 105 -2.45 -0.83 -1.69
C GLY A 105 -1.81 0.46 -2.20
N ILE A 106 -1.14 0.40 -3.36
CA ILE A 106 -0.42 1.51 -3.97
C ILE A 106 -1.18 2.00 -5.21
N THR A 107 -1.43 3.30 -5.31
CA THR A 107 -2.06 3.87 -6.50
C THR A 107 -1.03 4.32 -7.54
N LEU A 108 -1.17 3.84 -8.78
CA LEU A 108 -0.30 4.11 -9.93
C LEU A 108 -0.95 5.16 -10.84
N GLN A 109 -0.64 6.43 -10.59
CA GLN A 109 -1.20 7.57 -11.34
C GLN A 109 -0.36 7.96 -12.56
N SER A 110 0.94 7.70 -12.54
CA SER A 110 1.87 8.04 -13.63
C SER A 110 3.08 7.12 -13.60
N GLU A 111 3.60 6.73 -14.76
CA GLU A 111 4.83 5.94 -14.87
C GLU A 111 6.05 6.65 -14.27
N LEU A 112 6.02 7.99 -14.18
CA LEU A 112 7.09 8.79 -13.56
C LEU A 112 7.27 8.49 -12.06
N THR A 113 6.27 7.90 -11.42
CA THR A 113 6.29 7.57 -9.99
C THR A 113 6.70 6.12 -9.70
N PHE A 114 7.07 5.33 -10.72
CA PHE A 114 7.42 3.91 -10.50
C PHE A 114 8.63 3.73 -9.58
N SER A 115 9.64 4.61 -9.63
CA SER A 115 10.73 4.59 -8.66
C SER A 115 10.25 4.85 -7.23
N ASN A 116 9.27 5.73 -7.06
CA ASN A 116 8.67 6.05 -5.77
C ASN A 116 7.89 4.85 -5.21
N VAL A 117 7.28 4.03 -6.07
CA VAL A 117 6.66 2.75 -5.67
C VAL A 117 7.70 1.82 -5.06
N LEU A 118 8.90 1.72 -5.66
CA LEU A 118 9.99 0.91 -5.10
C LEU A 118 10.48 1.46 -3.77
N GLU A 119 10.59 2.79 -3.65
CA GLU A 119 10.96 3.46 -2.40
C GLU A 119 9.90 3.24 -1.30
N LEU A 120 8.61 3.28 -1.63
CA LEU A 120 7.52 2.98 -0.72
C LEU A 120 7.60 1.55 -0.16
N ILE A 121 8.01 0.57 -0.96
CA ILE A 121 8.13 -0.83 -0.54
C ILE A 121 9.38 -1.00 0.34
N ASP A 122 10.53 -0.52 -0.14
CA ASP A 122 11.81 -0.60 0.57
C ASP A 122 11.74 0.07 1.96
N LYS A 123 11.24 1.32 2.00
CA LYS A 123 11.17 2.10 3.23
C LYS A 123 10.06 1.64 4.17
N ALA A 124 9.09 0.86 3.70
CA ALA A 124 8.13 0.17 4.56
C ALA A 124 8.73 -1.04 5.31
N HIS A 125 9.98 -1.40 5.02
CA HIS A 125 10.62 -2.65 5.45
C HIS A 125 9.89 -3.89 4.92
N ILE A 126 9.35 -3.80 3.70
CA ILE A 126 8.79 -4.93 2.97
C ILE A 126 9.85 -5.37 1.94
N PRO A 127 10.14 -6.67 1.78
CA PRO A 127 11.04 -7.15 0.73
C PRO A 127 10.65 -6.58 -0.63
N LEU A 128 11.64 -5.98 -1.30
CA LEU A 128 11.44 -5.24 -2.54
C LEU A 128 10.84 -6.13 -3.63
N PHE A 129 11.45 -7.29 -3.85
CA PHE A 129 10.96 -8.28 -4.80
C PHE A 129 9.84 -9.13 -4.19
N ASN A 130 8.77 -9.38 -4.94
CA ASN A 130 7.61 -10.12 -4.45
C ASN A 130 7.94 -11.58 -4.04
N ARG A 131 8.91 -12.21 -4.71
CA ARG A 131 9.37 -13.58 -4.43
C ARG A 131 10.07 -13.74 -3.08
N ASP A 132 10.58 -12.64 -2.51
CA ASP A 132 11.31 -12.66 -1.24
C ASP A 132 10.37 -12.42 -0.04
N ARG A 133 9.06 -12.24 -0.28
CA ARG A 133 8.06 -11.98 0.75
C ARG A 133 7.60 -13.26 1.44
N LEU A 134 7.80 -13.27 2.75
CA LEU A 134 7.32 -14.30 3.68
C LEU A 134 5.82 -14.12 4.02
N PRO A 135 5.17 -15.14 4.61
CA PRO A 135 3.73 -15.12 4.93
C PRO A 135 3.27 -13.96 5.82
N GLU A 136 4.16 -13.41 6.66
CA GLU A 136 3.88 -12.29 7.56
C GLU A 136 3.87 -10.91 6.89
N HIS A 137 4.39 -10.80 5.66
CA HIS A 137 4.40 -9.52 4.94
C HIS A 137 3.03 -9.23 4.32
N PRO A 138 2.63 -7.95 4.20
CA PRO A 138 1.40 -7.57 3.54
C PRO A 138 1.39 -8.05 2.08
N ILE A 139 0.18 -8.21 1.56
CA ILE A 139 -0.02 -8.28 0.11
C ILE A 139 0.16 -6.87 -0.46
N VAL A 140 1.17 -6.70 -1.31
CA VAL A 140 1.39 -5.44 -2.04
C VAL A 140 0.54 -5.44 -3.30
N MET A 141 -0.50 -4.62 -3.30
CA MET A 141 -1.44 -4.50 -4.41
C MET A 141 -1.27 -3.16 -5.11
N ALA A 142 -1.24 -3.14 -6.44
CA ALA A 142 -1.19 -1.91 -7.23
C ALA A 142 -2.47 -1.73 -8.04
N GLY A 143 -3.01 -0.52 -8.07
CA GLY A 143 -4.17 -0.16 -8.89
C GLY A 143 -4.05 1.24 -9.48
N GLY A 144 -5.06 1.71 -10.20
CA GLY A 144 -5.04 3.01 -10.89
C GLY A 144 -4.66 2.90 -12.37
N PRO A 145 -4.68 4.02 -13.13
CA PRO A 145 -4.60 3.99 -14.58
C PRO A 145 -3.36 3.26 -15.13
N CYS A 146 -2.19 3.46 -14.53
CA CYS A 146 -0.94 2.86 -14.98
C CYS A 146 -0.80 1.38 -14.60
N ALA A 147 -1.72 0.80 -13.79
CA ALA A 147 -1.72 -0.64 -13.53
C ALA A 147 -1.90 -1.46 -14.81
N THR A 148 -2.55 -0.89 -15.84
CA THR A 148 -2.73 -1.47 -17.19
C THR A 148 -1.44 -1.76 -17.95
N ASN A 149 -0.30 -1.24 -17.50
CA ASN A 149 1.04 -1.62 -17.97
C ASN A 149 1.82 -2.28 -16.82
N PRO A 150 1.50 -3.53 -16.45
CA PRO A 150 1.97 -4.12 -15.19
C PRO A 150 3.41 -4.66 -15.26
N LEU A 151 3.91 -4.97 -16.46
CA LEU A 151 5.18 -5.67 -16.65
C LEU A 151 6.40 -4.98 -16.00
N PRO A 152 6.56 -3.64 -16.06
CA PRO A 152 7.69 -2.96 -15.41
C PRO A 152 7.73 -3.14 -13.89
N LEU A 153 6.57 -3.32 -13.25
CA LEU A 153 6.45 -3.46 -11.80
C LEU A 153 6.14 -4.90 -11.35
N ALA A 154 5.92 -5.83 -12.27
CA ALA A 154 5.57 -7.23 -11.97
C ALA A 154 6.55 -7.96 -11.04
N PRO A 155 7.87 -7.70 -11.07
CA PRO A 155 8.82 -8.24 -10.08
C PRO A 155 8.60 -7.78 -8.63
N PHE A 156 7.89 -6.66 -8.42
CA PHE A 156 7.80 -5.95 -7.14
C PHE A 156 6.38 -5.91 -6.57
N ILE A 157 5.35 -6.20 -7.35
CA ILE A 157 3.94 -6.14 -6.91
C ILE A 157 3.38 -7.54 -6.83
N ASP A 158 2.58 -7.83 -5.81
CA ASP A 158 1.93 -9.13 -5.65
C ASP A 158 0.67 -9.23 -6.50
N VAL A 159 -0.13 -8.17 -6.55
CA VAL A 159 -1.42 -8.16 -7.25
C VAL A 159 -1.61 -6.83 -7.98
N PHE A 160 -1.95 -6.89 -9.25
CA PHE A 160 -2.43 -5.73 -10.01
C PHE A 160 -3.95 -5.78 -10.09
N PHE A 161 -4.60 -4.69 -9.72
CA PHE A 161 -6.04 -4.52 -9.84
C PHE A 161 -6.37 -3.66 -11.07
N PHE A 162 -7.33 -4.11 -11.87
CA PHE A 162 -7.84 -3.42 -13.06
C PHE A 162 -9.31 -3.08 -12.89
N GLY A 163 -9.70 -1.90 -13.37
CA GLY A 163 -11.08 -1.41 -13.32
C GLY A 163 -11.35 -0.47 -12.16
N GLU A 164 -12.63 -0.35 -11.80
CA GLU A 164 -13.09 0.59 -10.77
C GLU A 164 -12.95 -0.04 -9.38
N ALA A 165 -11.95 0.41 -8.63
CA ALA A 165 -11.62 -0.17 -7.33
C ALA A 165 -12.75 -0.01 -6.30
N GLU A 166 -13.67 0.94 -6.49
CA GLU A 166 -14.84 1.14 -5.64
C GLU A 166 -15.77 -0.07 -5.63
N GLU A 167 -15.84 -0.81 -6.75
CA GLU A 167 -16.66 -2.01 -6.89
C GLU A 167 -15.95 -3.24 -6.30
N GLY A 168 -14.62 -3.35 -6.48
CA GLY A 168 -13.85 -4.53 -6.05
C GLY A 168 -13.33 -4.50 -4.60
N ILE A 169 -13.23 -3.33 -3.95
CA ILE A 169 -12.54 -3.23 -2.66
C ILE A 169 -13.24 -3.97 -1.52
N VAL A 170 -14.56 -4.11 -1.58
CA VAL A 170 -15.33 -4.86 -0.57
C VAL A 170 -15.03 -6.35 -0.67
N GLU A 171 -15.03 -6.91 -1.88
CA GLU A 171 -14.68 -8.31 -2.14
C GLU A 171 -13.21 -8.59 -1.74
N ILE A 172 -12.29 -7.67 -2.04
CA ILE A 172 -10.90 -7.77 -1.58
C ILE A 172 -10.83 -7.80 -0.04
N ALA A 173 -11.57 -6.94 0.65
CA ALA A 173 -11.61 -6.91 2.12
C ALA A 173 -12.24 -8.18 2.70
N GLU A 174 -13.21 -8.79 2.02
CA GLU A 174 -13.79 -10.09 2.39
C GLU A 174 -12.78 -11.22 2.23
N ILE A 175 -11.99 -11.24 1.14
CA ILE A 175 -10.89 -12.19 0.97
C ILE A 175 -9.85 -12.03 2.09
N MET A 176 -9.50 -10.79 2.45
CA MET A 176 -8.58 -10.56 3.59
C MET A 176 -9.17 -11.08 4.92
N ARG A 177 -10.49 -11.01 5.10
CA ARG A 177 -11.18 -11.46 6.32
C ARG A 177 -11.28 -12.98 6.40
N ASP A 178 -11.68 -13.61 5.31
CA ASP A 178 -12.14 -15.00 5.30
C ASP A 178 -10.98 -16.00 5.17
N TYR A 179 -9.84 -15.56 4.64
CA TYR A 179 -8.65 -16.39 4.47
C TYR A 179 -7.50 -15.87 5.37
N PRO A 180 -6.95 -16.72 6.26
CA PRO A 180 -5.97 -16.29 7.25
C PRO A 180 -4.55 -16.21 6.71
N ASP A 181 -4.24 -16.96 5.66
CA ASP A 181 -2.89 -17.04 5.12
C ASP A 181 -2.71 -16.26 3.82
N ARG A 182 -1.49 -15.78 3.61
CA ARG A 182 -1.11 -14.97 2.45
C ARG A 182 -1.28 -15.75 1.14
N THR A 183 -1.07 -17.06 1.14
CA THR A 183 -1.09 -17.88 -0.06
C THR A 183 -2.51 -18.07 -0.58
N GLU A 184 -3.46 -18.45 0.28
CA GLU A 184 -4.89 -18.55 0.03
C GLU A 184 -5.45 -17.20 -0.43
N ARG A 185 -5.12 -16.11 0.29
CA ARG A 185 -5.52 -14.75 -0.11
C ARG A 185 -5.08 -14.45 -1.56
N LEU A 186 -3.82 -14.73 -1.92
CA LEU A 186 -3.33 -14.50 -3.29
C LEU A 186 -4.01 -15.41 -4.34
N GLN A 187 -4.34 -16.66 -3.99
CA GLN A 187 -5.07 -17.56 -4.89
C GLN A 187 -6.50 -17.07 -5.16
N HIS A 188 -7.21 -16.64 -4.11
CA HIS A 188 -8.54 -16.07 -4.22
C HIS A 188 -8.53 -14.75 -4.98
N LEU A 189 -7.53 -13.89 -4.76
CA LEU A 189 -7.34 -12.68 -5.55
C LEU A 189 -7.08 -13.00 -7.03
N ALA A 190 -6.27 -14.03 -7.34
CA ALA A 190 -5.98 -14.44 -8.72
C ALA A 190 -7.18 -15.03 -9.48
N ALA A 191 -8.24 -15.41 -8.76
CA ALA A 191 -9.49 -15.89 -9.33
C ALA A 191 -10.45 -14.74 -9.72
N LEU A 192 -10.21 -13.51 -9.26
CA LEU A 192 -11.00 -12.34 -9.63
C LEU A 192 -10.62 -11.87 -11.04
N GLU A 193 -11.61 -11.61 -11.89
CA GLU A 193 -11.39 -11.09 -13.25
C GLU A 193 -10.68 -9.72 -13.25
N SER A 194 -10.89 -8.93 -12.19
CA SER A 194 -10.27 -7.62 -11.99
C SER A 194 -8.83 -7.70 -11.49
N CYS A 195 -8.26 -8.88 -11.23
CA CYS A 195 -6.95 -9.04 -10.64
C CYS A 195 -6.00 -9.82 -11.56
N TRP A 196 -4.75 -9.38 -11.59
CA TRP A 196 -3.64 -10.15 -12.16
C TRP A 196 -2.54 -10.31 -11.13
N VAL A 197 -2.26 -11.56 -10.80
CA VAL A 197 -1.24 -11.97 -9.84
C VAL A 197 -0.07 -12.55 -10.64
N PRO A 198 1.11 -11.89 -10.70
CA PRO A 198 2.23 -12.35 -11.52
C PRO A 198 2.63 -13.80 -11.27
N GLN A 199 2.49 -14.28 -10.02
CA GLN A 199 2.79 -15.65 -9.62
C GLN A 199 1.83 -16.71 -10.24
N TYR A 200 0.58 -16.35 -10.56
CA TYR A 200 -0.46 -17.30 -10.98
C TYR A 200 -1.01 -17.05 -12.39
N ASN A 201 -1.13 -15.80 -12.82
CA ASN A 201 -1.76 -15.41 -14.09
C ASN A 201 -0.75 -15.01 -15.17
N GLY A 202 0.54 -14.89 -14.84
CA GLY A 202 1.63 -14.62 -15.79
C GLY A 202 2.50 -15.84 -16.04
N GLY A 203 3.24 -15.85 -17.15
CA GLY A 203 4.54 -16.53 -17.12
C GLY A 203 5.39 -15.94 -15.99
N SER A 204 6.40 -16.65 -15.51
CA SER A 204 7.29 -16.13 -14.46
C SER A 204 7.66 -14.67 -14.80
N PRO A 205 7.34 -13.67 -13.94
CA PRO A 205 7.71 -12.28 -14.20
C PRO A 205 9.23 -12.08 -14.25
N TRP A 206 9.99 -13.14 -13.94
CA TRP A 206 11.44 -13.25 -13.99
C TRP A 206 11.96 -13.81 -15.32
N ASP A 207 11.08 -14.31 -16.20
CA ASP A 207 11.41 -14.84 -17.52
C ASP A 207 11.16 -13.78 -18.63
N ILE A 208 11.48 -12.51 -18.35
CA ILE A 208 11.40 -11.44 -19.36
C ILE A 208 12.58 -11.60 -20.31
N GLN A 209 12.37 -12.24 -21.46
CA GLN A 209 13.34 -12.17 -22.56
C GLN A 209 13.33 -10.76 -23.14
N ILE A 210 14.36 -9.98 -22.83
CA ILE A 210 14.62 -8.68 -23.48
C ILE A 210 15.11 -9.00 -24.90
N PRO A 211 14.40 -8.58 -25.96
CA PRO A 211 14.89 -8.73 -27.32
C PRO A 211 16.21 -7.96 -27.45
N THR A 212 17.26 -8.63 -27.93
CA THR A 212 18.52 -8.00 -28.36
C THR A 212 18.31 -7.19 -29.63
#